data_AF-A0A1I4Q7C5-F1
#
_entry.id   AF-A0A1I4Q7C5-F1
#
_cell.length_a   1.000
_cell.length_b   1.000
_cell.length_c   1.000
_cell.angle_alpha   90.00
_cell.angle_beta   90.00
_cell.angle_gamma   90.00
#
_symmetry.space_group_name_H-M   'P 1'
#
loop_
_entity.id
_entity.type
_entity.pdbx_description
1 polymer ?
#
loop_
_entity_poly.entity_id
_entity_poly.type
_entity_poly.pdbx_seq_one_letter_code
_entity_poly.pdbx_strand_id
1 'polypeptide(L)'
;MLLCLSLLLLPALAWGGEEAREPGGDHVAAATHTVRDMLGRQVRVPKEIRRIATVNVDAFRMLLHLQAEDRIVGIPSDMFGSRFSRDPTLEALAFERLEDTPRVGGGQPGSEIDLEGVIATDPDLFILWSFSHRGDTRAMARQADRIQERLGIPVIALNTLGMEPDAGKAQATLRRAYRLLGRLLQREERARQSGLELRTRP
;
A
#
# COMPACT_ATOMS: atom_id res chain seq x y z
N MET A 1 42.17 68.69 36.84
CA MET A 1 41.07 69.64 37.12
C MET A 1 40.29 69.84 35.83
N LEU A 2 38.99 69.48 35.86
CA LEU A 2 37.83 70.04 35.14
C LEU A 2 38.02 70.60 33.71
N LEU A 3 37.17 70.41 32.71
CA LEU A 3 35.93 69.66 32.42
C LEU A 3 35.61 70.03 30.93
N CYS A 4 34.46 69.59 30.41
CA CYS A 4 33.83 69.95 29.10
C CYS A 4 34.13 68.98 27.94
N LEU A 5 33.29 67.98 27.68
CA LEU A 5 31.96 68.07 27.03
C LEU A 5 32.05 68.59 25.59
N SER A 6 32.02 67.69 24.62
CA SER A 6 31.38 67.96 23.32
C SER A 6 30.98 66.67 22.60
N LEU A 7 29.71 66.70 22.22
CA LEU A 7 28.91 65.80 21.41
C LEU A 7 29.54 65.59 20.01
N LEU A 8 29.47 64.38 19.45
CA LEU A 8 29.43 64.15 18.00
C LEU A 8 28.76 62.80 17.71
N LEU A 9 27.47 62.87 17.37
CA LEU A 9 26.74 61.85 16.59
C LEU A 9 27.38 61.70 15.20
N LEU A 10 27.24 60.52 14.59
CA LEU A 10 26.99 60.21 13.16
C LEU A 10 27.11 58.66 12.95
N PRO A 11 26.61 58.06 11.85
CA PRO A 11 25.20 57.81 11.54
C PRO A 11 24.90 56.31 11.28
N ALA A 12 23.61 55.99 11.21
CA ALA A 12 23.09 54.70 10.77
C ALA A 12 23.52 54.35 9.33
N LEU A 13 24.05 53.16 9.13
CA LEU A 13 24.02 52.46 7.85
C LEU A 13 23.08 51.27 8.01
N ALA A 14 21.83 51.49 7.61
CA ALA A 14 20.83 50.47 7.42
C ALA A 14 21.28 49.57 6.27
N TRP A 15 21.82 48.40 6.62
CA TRP A 15 21.96 47.29 5.70
C TRP A 15 20.57 46.68 5.51
N GLY A 16 19.91 47.03 4.42
CA GLY A 16 18.66 46.42 4.00
C GLY A 16 18.87 44.94 3.68
N GLY A 17 18.52 44.08 4.64
CA GLY A 17 18.28 42.67 4.39
C GLY A 17 16.85 42.53 3.88
N GLU A 18 16.70 42.29 2.58
CA GLU A 18 15.46 41.82 1.99
C GLU A 18 15.28 40.35 2.39
N GLU A 19 14.52 40.10 3.45
CA GLU A 19 14.10 38.75 3.82
C GLU A 19 13.18 38.21 2.73
N ALA A 20 13.72 37.28 1.94
CA ALA A 20 12.97 36.47 1.00
C ALA A 20 11.85 35.74 1.77
N ARG A 21 10.62 36.16 1.50
CA ARG A 21 9.40 35.55 2.03
C ARG A 21 9.18 34.23 1.30
N GLU A 22 9.47 33.11 1.96
CA GLU A 22 9.14 31.78 1.44
C GLU A 22 7.62 31.67 1.22
N PRO A 23 7.16 31.14 0.07
CA PRO A 23 5.73 31.00 -0.19
C PRO A 23 5.16 29.88 0.67
N GLY A 24 4.21 30.27 1.53
CA GLY A 24 3.40 29.35 2.32
C GLY A 24 2.63 28.37 1.43
N GLY A 25 2.83 27.09 1.71
CA GLY A 25 2.06 25.98 1.17
C GLY A 25 2.06 24.85 2.19
N ASP A 26 1.16 24.93 3.17
CA ASP A 26 0.86 23.82 4.08
C ASP A 26 0.10 22.73 3.31
N HIS A 27 0.83 21.96 2.49
CA HIS A 27 0.53 20.54 2.36
C HIS A 27 1.49 19.82 3.29
N VAL A 28 1.00 19.43 4.48
CA VAL A 28 1.76 18.52 5.35
C VAL A 28 1.93 17.22 4.57
N ALA A 29 3.07 17.06 3.91
CA ALA A 29 3.40 15.86 3.17
C ALA A 29 3.26 14.68 4.14
N ALA A 30 2.30 13.79 3.89
CA ALA A 30 2.05 12.65 4.75
C ALA A 30 3.36 11.89 4.95
N ALA A 31 3.73 11.63 6.21
CA ALA A 31 4.98 10.96 6.50
C ALA A 31 5.00 9.59 5.81
N THR A 32 6.07 9.30 5.07
CA THR A 32 6.22 8.05 4.30
C THR A 32 7.36 7.18 4.82
N HIS A 33 7.36 5.90 4.46
CA HIS A 33 8.50 5.00 4.63
C HIS A 33 8.65 4.08 3.40
N THR A 34 9.81 3.44 3.24
CA THR A 34 10.08 2.55 2.10
C THR A 34 9.93 1.09 2.50
N VAL A 35 9.23 0.32 1.69
CA VAL A 35 9.01 -1.11 1.86
C VAL A 35 9.46 -1.87 0.63
N ARG A 36 10.06 -3.05 0.83
CA ARG A 36 10.36 -3.99 -0.25
C ARG A 36 9.17 -4.93 -0.48
N ASP A 37 8.58 -4.89 -1.67
CA ASP A 37 7.47 -5.78 -2.04
C ASP A 37 7.93 -7.21 -2.42
N MET A 38 6.99 -8.07 -2.83
CA MET A 38 7.30 -9.48 -3.15
C MET A 38 7.95 -9.68 -4.53
N LEU A 39 7.96 -8.65 -5.38
CA LEU A 39 8.73 -8.61 -6.63
C LEU A 39 10.14 -8.05 -6.43
N GLY A 40 10.44 -7.54 -5.23
CA GLY A 40 11.73 -6.94 -4.90
C GLY A 40 11.83 -5.46 -5.25
N ARG A 41 10.71 -4.79 -5.53
CA ARG A 41 10.66 -3.34 -5.75
C ARG A 41 10.74 -2.61 -4.41
N GLN A 42 11.35 -1.43 -4.39
CA GLN A 42 11.34 -0.52 -3.25
C GLN A 42 10.21 0.49 -3.47
N VAL A 43 9.18 0.44 -2.63
CA VAL A 43 7.98 1.24 -2.78
C VAL A 43 7.86 2.19 -1.58
N ARG A 44 7.70 3.49 -1.86
CA ARG A 44 7.48 4.52 -0.84
C ARG A 44 5.99 4.56 -0.52
N VAL A 45 5.62 4.23 0.71
CA VAL A 45 4.24 4.14 1.19
C VAL A 45 4.01 5.12 2.34
N PRO A 46 2.77 5.58 2.57
CA PRO A 46 2.40 6.30 3.79
C PRO A 46 2.79 5.52 5.06
N LYS A 47 3.13 6.22 6.14
CA LYS A 47 3.32 5.59 7.46
C LYS A 47 2.02 5.02 8.00
N GLU A 48 0.89 5.63 7.64
CA GLU A 48 -0.43 5.19 8.01
C GLU A 48 -1.26 5.01 6.73
N ILE A 49 -1.66 3.77 6.47
CA ILE A 49 -2.48 3.36 5.33
C ILE A 49 -3.92 3.25 5.83
N ARG A 50 -4.82 4.01 5.22
CA ARG A 50 -6.24 4.13 5.62
C ARG A 50 -7.21 3.73 4.52
N ARG A 51 -6.79 3.73 3.25
CA ARG A 51 -7.68 3.50 2.09
C ARG A 51 -7.02 2.55 1.10
N ILE A 52 -7.46 1.31 1.11
CA ILE A 52 -6.88 0.22 0.35
C ILE A 52 -7.84 -0.21 -0.75
N ALA A 53 -7.36 -0.19 -1.98
CA ALA A 53 -8.00 -0.88 -3.09
C ALA A 53 -7.17 -2.11 -3.47
N THR A 54 -7.83 -3.22 -3.80
CA THR A 54 -7.14 -4.44 -4.23
C THR A 54 -7.90 -5.12 -5.34
N VAL A 55 -7.14 -5.64 -6.29
CA VAL A 55 -7.64 -6.55 -7.32
C VAL A 55 -7.32 -8.01 -7.00
N ASN A 56 -6.51 -8.27 -5.97
CA ASN A 56 -6.15 -9.60 -5.50
C ASN A 56 -7.17 -10.10 -4.45
N VAL A 57 -7.91 -11.17 -4.77
CA VAL A 57 -8.91 -11.78 -3.87
C VAL A 57 -8.30 -12.36 -2.59
N ASP A 58 -7.09 -12.94 -2.66
CA ASP A 58 -6.42 -13.43 -1.46
C ASP A 58 -5.93 -12.28 -0.59
N ALA A 59 -5.46 -11.18 -1.20
CA ALA A 59 -5.12 -9.99 -0.44
C ALA A 59 -6.35 -9.43 0.29
N PHE A 60 -7.51 -9.39 -0.37
CA PHE A 60 -8.78 -9.01 0.27
C PHE A 60 -9.07 -9.88 1.51
N ARG A 61 -8.99 -11.21 1.38
CA ARG A 61 -9.18 -12.15 2.51
C ARG A 61 -8.19 -11.90 3.64
N MET A 62 -6.92 -11.68 3.29
CA MET A 62 -5.87 -11.37 4.26
C MET A 62 -6.12 -10.05 5.00
N LEU A 63 -6.68 -9.03 4.34
CA LEU A 63 -7.06 -7.77 4.99
C LEU A 63 -8.12 -8.01 6.07
N LEU A 64 -9.13 -8.84 5.79
CA LEU A 64 -10.13 -9.22 6.80
C LEU A 64 -9.50 -10.00 7.97
N HIS A 65 -8.62 -10.97 7.69
CA HIS A 65 -7.91 -11.70 8.76
C HIS A 65 -7.05 -10.78 9.65
N LEU A 66 -6.51 -9.71 9.06
CA LEU A 66 -5.70 -8.69 9.74
C LEU A 66 -6.52 -7.59 10.41
N GLN A 67 -7.85 -7.68 10.38
CA GLN A 67 -8.76 -6.70 10.97
C GLN A 67 -8.52 -5.29 10.40
N ALA A 68 -8.53 -5.20 9.06
CA ALA A 68 -8.35 -4.00 8.28
C ALA A 68 -9.50 -3.78 7.27
N GLU A 69 -10.65 -4.38 7.51
CA GLU A 69 -11.87 -4.28 6.70
C GLU A 69 -12.39 -2.85 6.57
N ASP A 70 -12.18 -2.03 7.61
CA ASP A 70 -12.55 -0.61 7.65
C ASP A 70 -11.78 0.24 6.63
N ARG A 71 -10.61 -0.24 6.20
CA ARG A 71 -9.72 0.44 5.26
C ARG A 71 -10.00 0.10 3.81
N ILE A 72 -10.89 -0.86 3.52
CA ILE A 72 -11.14 -1.32 2.16
C ILE A 72 -12.08 -0.34 1.44
N VAL A 73 -11.62 0.22 0.32
CA VAL A 73 -12.38 1.19 -0.50
C VAL A 73 -12.65 0.71 -1.91
N GLY A 74 -11.95 -0.33 -2.37
CA GLY A 74 -12.14 -0.95 -3.67
C GLY A 74 -11.81 -2.43 -3.64
N ILE A 75 -12.69 -3.25 -4.20
CA ILE A 75 -12.62 -4.71 -4.12
C ILE A 75 -12.51 -5.37 -5.50
N PRO A 76 -12.03 -6.62 -5.59
CA PRO A 76 -12.00 -7.35 -6.84
C PRO A 76 -13.39 -7.55 -7.44
N SER A 77 -13.48 -7.55 -8.77
CA SER A 77 -14.73 -7.83 -9.49
C SER A 77 -15.14 -9.29 -9.34
N ASP A 78 -14.18 -10.21 -9.47
CA ASP A 78 -14.42 -11.63 -9.23
C ASP A 78 -13.98 -12.03 -7.81
N MET A 79 -14.95 -12.34 -6.96
CA MET A 79 -14.75 -12.80 -5.57
C MET A 79 -14.76 -14.33 -5.42
N PHE A 80 -14.53 -15.03 -6.53
CA PHE A 80 -14.67 -16.48 -6.60
C PHE A 80 -13.62 -17.21 -5.74
N GLY A 81 -14.07 -18.21 -4.99
CA GLY A 81 -13.20 -19.02 -4.14
C GLY A 81 -12.22 -19.93 -4.89
N SER A 82 -12.46 -20.19 -6.18
CA SER A 82 -11.51 -20.86 -7.07
C SER A 82 -11.88 -20.66 -8.53
N ARG A 83 -10.97 -21.00 -9.47
CA ARG A 83 -11.26 -21.05 -10.91
C ARG A 83 -12.40 -22.00 -11.32
N PHE A 84 -12.87 -22.85 -10.40
CA PHE A 84 -13.90 -23.86 -10.63
C PHE A 84 -15.22 -23.58 -9.89
N SER A 85 -15.28 -22.51 -9.09
CA SER A 85 -16.50 -22.09 -8.39
C SER A 85 -16.81 -20.65 -8.76
N ARG A 86 -18.09 -20.34 -8.92
CA ARG A 86 -18.57 -18.96 -9.08
C ARG A 86 -19.13 -18.40 -7.77
N ASP A 87 -19.01 -19.16 -6.69
CA ASP A 87 -19.49 -18.73 -5.39
C ASP A 87 -18.48 -17.77 -4.75
N PRO A 88 -18.97 -16.70 -4.10
CA PRO A 88 -18.11 -15.84 -3.30
C PRO A 88 -17.38 -16.64 -2.22
N THR A 89 -16.17 -16.21 -1.88
CA THR A 89 -15.46 -16.72 -0.69
C THR A 89 -16.30 -16.50 0.59
N LEU A 90 -16.12 -17.36 1.61
CA LEU A 90 -16.74 -17.17 2.92
C LEU A 90 -16.42 -15.79 3.50
N GLU A 91 -15.17 -15.35 3.30
CA GLU A 91 -14.67 -14.05 3.69
C GLU A 91 -15.42 -12.91 2.98
N ALA A 92 -15.74 -13.05 1.69
CA ALA A 92 -16.57 -12.08 0.97
C ALA A 92 -18.00 -12.04 1.53
N LEU A 93 -18.60 -13.20 1.82
CA LEU A 93 -19.94 -13.26 2.44
C LEU A 93 -19.98 -12.66 3.85
N ALA A 94 -18.86 -12.70 4.58
CA ALA A 94 -18.74 -12.13 5.92
C ALA A 94 -18.41 -10.62 5.91
N PHE A 95 -18.08 -10.04 4.76
CA PHE A 95 -17.79 -8.62 4.65
C PHE A 95 -19.10 -7.82 4.49
N GLU A 96 -19.53 -7.16 5.57
CA GLU A 96 -20.84 -6.49 5.65
C GLU A 96 -21.07 -5.45 4.53
N ARG A 97 -19.99 -4.83 4.02
CA ARG A 97 -20.04 -3.77 3.01
C ARG A 97 -19.80 -4.29 1.59
N LEU A 98 -19.94 -5.60 1.34
CA LEU A 98 -19.60 -6.19 0.05
C LEU A 98 -20.35 -5.55 -1.12
N GLU A 99 -21.66 -5.33 -0.98
CA GLU A 99 -22.51 -4.77 -2.05
C GLU A 99 -22.27 -3.27 -2.28
N ASP A 100 -21.92 -2.54 -1.23
CA ASP A 100 -21.72 -1.09 -1.29
C ASP A 100 -20.28 -0.67 -1.67
N THR A 101 -19.34 -1.61 -1.67
CA THR A 101 -17.94 -1.32 -1.97
C THR A 101 -17.67 -1.44 -3.48
N PRO A 102 -17.14 -0.38 -4.14
CA PRO A 102 -16.89 -0.42 -5.58
C PRO A 102 -15.97 -1.55 -6.03
N ARG A 103 -16.30 -2.16 -7.16
CA ARG A 103 -15.48 -3.18 -7.82
C ARG A 103 -14.48 -2.50 -8.76
N VAL A 104 -13.19 -2.84 -8.64
CA VAL A 104 -12.09 -2.16 -9.35
C VAL A 104 -11.43 -3.04 -10.42
N GLY A 105 -12.21 -3.94 -11.03
CA GLY A 105 -11.70 -4.99 -11.91
C GLY A 105 -11.07 -6.16 -11.16
N GLY A 106 -10.36 -7.02 -11.88
CA GLY A 106 -9.56 -8.08 -11.27
C GLY A 106 -10.33 -9.23 -10.62
N GLY A 107 -9.65 -9.90 -9.67
CA GLY A 107 -10.08 -11.13 -9.01
C GLY A 107 -9.18 -12.30 -9.38
N GLN A 108 -9.20 -12.75 -10.63
CA GLN A 108 -8.26 -13.75 -11.12
C GLN A 108 -6.97 -13.10 -11.66
N PRO A 109 -5.79 -13.73 -11.45
CA PRO A 109 -4.54 -13.24 -12.03
C PRO A 109 -4.63 -13.09 -13.55
N GLY A 110 -4.25 -11.92 -14.07
CA GLY A 110 -4.29 -11.61 -15.50
C GLY A 110 -5.62 -11.01 -15.99
N SER A 111 -6.62 -10.88 -15.12
CA SER A 111 -7.84 -10.13 -15.42
C SER A 111 -7.56 -8.63 -15.53
N GLU A 112 -8.44 -7.93 -16.23
CA GLU A 112 -8.34 -6.49 -16.43
C GLU A 112 -8.47 -5.71 -15.11
N ILE A 113 -7.71 -4.63 -14.98
CA ILE A 113 -7.79 -3.70 -13.84
C ILE A 113 -8.50 -2.45 -14.32
N ASP A 114 -9.58 -2.07 -13.64
CA ASP A 114 -10.25 -0.80 -13.88
C ASP A 114 -9.52 0.32 -13.14
N LEU A 115 -8.54 0.94 -13.81
CA LEU A 115 -7.70 1.96 -13.19
C LEU A 115 -8.46 3.25 -12.88
N GLU A 116 -9.46 3.60 -13.69
CA GLU A 116 -10.33 4.75 -13.41
C GLU A 116 -11.18 4.46 -12.17
N GLY A 117 -11.74 3.24 -12.08
CA GLY A 117 -12.43 2.76 -10.88
C GLY A 117 -11.54 2.78 -9.64
N VAL A 118 -10.28 2.35 -9.74
CA VAL A 118 -9.32 2.47 -8.64
C VAL A 118 -9.16 3.94 -8.23
N ILE A 119 -8.88 4.85 -9.17
CA ILE A 119 -8.68 6.28 -8.87
C ILE A 119 -9.93 6.88 -8.22
N ALA A 120 -11.13 6.56 -8.71
CA ALA A 120 -12.40 7.05 -8.18
C ALA A 120 -12.66 6.64 -6.72
N THR A 121 -12.06 5.54 -6.26
CA THR A 121 -12.13 5.11 -4.85
C THR A 121 -11.16 5.85 -3.92
N ASP A 122 -10.30 6.73 -4.45
CA ASP A 122 -9.30 7.52 -3.71
C ASP A 122 -8.45 6.68 -2.72
N PRO A 123 -7.75 5.62 -3.15
CA PRO A 123 -6.93 4.80 -2.25
C PRO A 123 -5.59 5.48 -1.93
N ASP A 124 -5.06 5.25 -0.73
CA ASP A 124 -3.67 5.60 -0.39
C ASP A 124 -2.69 4.41 -0.57
N LEU A 125 -3.23 3.23 -0.88
CA LEU A 125 -2.48 2.04 -1.24
C LEU A 125 -3.27 1.15 -2.22
N PHE A 126 -2.62 0.69 -3.29
CA PHE A 126 -3.16 -0.34 -4.17
C PHE A 126 -2.40 -1.66 -4.04
N ILE A 127 -3.12 -2.79 -3.90
CA ILE A 127 -2.52 -4.12 -3.84
C ILE A 127 -2.77 -4.86 -5.16
N LEU A 128 -1.66 -5.24 -5.79
CA LEU A 128 -1.64 -5.96 -7.06
C LEU A 128 -1.20 -7.41 -6.83
N TRP A 129 -1.76 -8.34 -7.60
CA TRP A 129 -1.24 -9.71 -7.66
C TRP A 129 0.22 -9.73 -8.14
N SER A 130 0.97 -10.70 -7.64
CA SER A 130 2.24 -11.10 -8.26
C SER A 130 2.40 -12.60 -8.28
N PHE A 131 3.05 -13.08 -9.33
CA PHE A 131 3.53 -14.44 -9.54
C PHE A 131 4.93 -14.36 -10.15
N SER A 132 5.68 -15.44 -10.08
CA SER A 132 6.89 -15.61 -10.87
C SER A 132 6.62 -16.64 -11.96
N HIS A 133 7.03 -16.34 -13.19
CA HIS A 133 7.06 -17.35 -14.24
C HIS A 133 8.48 -17.87 -14.35
N ARG A 134 8.71 -19.14 -13.99
CA ARG A 134 10.04 -19.78 -13.99
C ARG A 134 11.11 -18.98 -13.20
N GLY A 135 10.68 -18.31 -12.13
CA GLY A 135 11.58 -17.52 -11.28
C GLY A 135 11.90 -16.11 -11.79
N ASP A 136 11.45 -15.72 -12.99
CA ASP A 136 11.60 -14.33 -13.45
C ASP A 136 10.43 -13.47 -12.96
N THR A 137 10.77 -12.38 -12.26
CA THR A 137 9.85 -11.37 -11.72
C THR A 137 9.97 -10.02 -12.41
N ARG A 138 10.96 -9.83 -13.31
CA ARG A 138 11.31 -8.51 -13.86
C ARG A 138 10.20 -7.92 -14.73
N ALA A 139 9.56 -8.75 -15.55
CA ALA A 139 8.47 -8.30 -16.41
C ALA A 139 7.28 -7.78 -15.58
N MET A 140 6.94 -8.50 -14.51
CA MET A 140 5.87 -8.10 -13.62
C MET A 140 6.26 -6.91 -12.75
N ALA A 141 7.52 -6.81 -12.33
CA ALA A 141 8.00 -5.64 -11.60
C ALA A 141 7.81 -4.36 -12.43
N ARG A 142 8.20 -4.39 -13.71
CA ARG A 142 7.96 -3.29 -14.66
C ARG A 142 6.46 -3.02 -14.87
N GLN A 143 5.62 -4.04 -14.87
CA GLN A 143 4.17 -3.85 -14.97
C GLN A 143 3.61 -3.16 -13.74
N ALA A 144 4.05 -3.55 -12.54
CA ALA A 144 3.63 -2.91 -11.30
C ALA A 144 4.11 -1.46 -11.22
N ASP A 145 5.30 -1.13 -11.72
CA ASP A 145 5.78 0.25 -11.84
C ASP A 145 4.89 1.08 -12.78
N ARG A 146 4.53 0.56 -13.97
CA ARG A 146 3.61 1.25 -14.89
C ARG A 146 2.22 1.48 -14.28
N ILE A 147 1.70 0.52 -13.51
CA ILE A 147 0.42 0.68 -12.82
C ILE A 147 0.55 1.77 -11.75
N GLN A 148 1.64 1.77 -10.99
CA GLN A 148 1.92 2.79 -9.98
C GLN A 148 2.00 4.20 -10.58
N GLU A 149 2.70 4.36 -11.70
CA GLU A 149 2.80 5.63 -12.43
C GLU A 149 1.43 6.13 -12.88
N ARG A 150 0.58 5.23 -13.40
CA ARG A 150 -0.77 5.59 -13.87
C ARG A 150 -1.73 5.94 -12.75
N LEU A 151 -1.63 5.26 -11.61
CA LEU A 151 -2.50 5.50 -10.45
C LEU A 151 -2.05 6.68 -9.59
N GLY A 152 -0.76 7.04 -9.63
CA GLY A 152 -0.20 8.12 -8.80
C GLY A 152 -0.10 7.77 -7.29
N ILE A 153 -0.44 6.54 -6.90
CA ILE A 153 -0.43 6.04 -5.52
C ILE A 153 0.47 4.79 -5.42
N PRO A 154 1.01 4.45 -4.24
CA PRO A 154 1.90 3.29 -4.13
C PRO A 154 1.20 1.97 -4.48
N VAL A 155 1.90 1.12 -5.23
CA VAL A 155 1.42 -0.21 -5.63
C VAL A 155 2.30 -1.29 -5.02
N ILE A 156 1.73 -2.08 -4.12
CA ILE A 156 2.40 -3.22 -3.51
C ILE A 156 2.05 -4.49 -4.26
N ALA A 157 3.08 -5.13 -4.82
CA ALA A 157 2.94 -6.45 -5.43
C ALA A 157 2.97 -7.54 -4.35
N LEU A 158 1.88 -8.29 -4.25
CA LEU A 158 1.68 -9.35 -3.25
C LEU A 158 1.50 -10.70 -3.95
N ASN A 159 2.35 -11.67 -3.63
CA ASN A 159 2.24 -13.03 -4.17
C ASN A 159 1.51 -13.90 -3.16
N THR A 160 0.31 -14.32 -3.55
CA THR A 160 -0.55 -15.24 -2.82
C THR A 160 -0.77 -16.53 -3.60
N LEU A 161 -0.18 -16.65 -4.78
CA LEU A 161 -0.45 -17.72 -5.72
C LEU A 161 0.35 -18.97 -5.32
N GLY A 162 -0.38 -19.98 -4.86
CA GLY A 162 0.12 -21.33 -4.57
C GLY A 162 0.46 -22.14 -5.82
N MET A 163 0.96 -21.49 -6.88
CA MET A 163 1.44 -22.15 -8.09
C MET A 163 2.76 -22.91 -7.86
N GLU A 164 3.32 -22.77 -6.65
CA GLU A 164 4.44 -23.54 -6.16
C GLU A 164 3.97 -24.96 -5.76
N PRO A 165 4.40 -26.02 -6.46
CA PRO A 165 4.00 -27.39 -6.16
C PRO A 165 4.55 -27.89 -4.82
N ASP A 166 5.64 -27.31 -4.32
CA ASP A 166 6.16 -27.62 -2.99
C ASP A 166 5.32 -26.93 -1.91
N ALA A 167 4.59 -27.72 -1.12
CA ALA A 167 3.72 -27.22 -0.05
C ALA A 167 4.47 -26.35 0.97
N GLY A 168 5.73 -26.68 1.29
CA GLY A 168 6.55 -25.91 2.23
C GLY A 168 6.88 -24.51 1.71
N LYS A 169 7.26 -24.40 0.44
CA LYS A 169 7.53 -23.13 -0.24
C LYS A 169 6.27 -22.31 -0.50
N ALA A 170 5.16 -22.96 -0.85
CA ALA A 170 3.86 -22.29 -0.96
C ALA A 170 3.45 -21.64 0.37
N GLN A 171 3.57 -22.40 1.46
CA GLN A 171 3.29 -21.90 2.81
C GLN A 171 4.27 -20.79 3.23
N ALA A 172 5.55 -20.90 2.87
CA ALA A 172 6.53 -19.84 3.12
C ALA A 172 6.19 -18.54 2.37
N THR A 173 5.68 -18.65 1.15
CA THR A 173 5.21 -17.52 0.33
C THR A 173 4.03 -16.82 0.99
N LEU A 174 3.01 -17.59 1.42
CA LEU A 174 1.86 -17.05 2.15
C LEU A 174 2.27 -16.36 3.46
N ARG A 175 3.17 -16.97 4.24
CA ARG A 175 3.71 -16.34 5.45
C ARG A 175 4.42 -15.03 5.15
N ARG A 176 5.15 -14.95 4.04
CA ARG A 176 5.82 -13.73 3.61
C ARG A 176 4.81 -12.64 3.22
N ALA A 177 3.72 -13.01 2.54
CA ALA A 177 2.62 -12.10 2.22
C ALA A 177 1.98 -11.54 3.51
N TYR A 178 1.64 -12.40 4.49
CA TYR A 178 1.09 -11.96 5.78
C TYR A 178 2.03 -11.02 6.52
N ARG A 179 3.33 -11.34 6.57
CA ARG A 179 4.31 -10.43 7.21
C ARG A 179 4.42 -9.09 6.50
N LEU A 180 4.32 -9.07 5.17
CA LEU A 180 4.36 -7.82 4.42
C LEU A 180 3.14 -6.95 4.73
N LEU A 181 1.93 -7.50 4.63
CA LEU A 181 0.70 -6.78 4.98
C LEU A 181 0.66 -6.39 6.46
N GLY A 182 1.08 -7.29 7.36
CA GLY A 182 1.19 -7.01 8.79
C GLY A 182 2.04 -5.78 9.09
N ARG A 183 3.21 -5.65 8.46
CA ARG A 183 4.04 -4.43 8.63
C ARG A 183 3.40 -3.18 8.02
N LEU A 184 2.82 -3.29 6.83
CA LEU A 184 2.16 -2.15 6.16
C LEU A 184 0.99 -1.63 7.01
N LEU A 185 0.27 -2.51 7.68
CA LEU A 185 -0.94 -2.19 8.43
C LEU A 185 -0.70 -1.98 9.94
N GLN A 186 0.54 -2.18 10.42
CA GLN A 186 0.89 -2.18 11.85
C GLN A 186 0.10 -3.23 12.65
N ARG A 187 0.05 -4.45 12.08
CA ARG A 187 -0.67 -5.65 12.55
C ARG A 187 0.24 -6.87 12.60
N GLU A 188 1.52 -6.70 12.94
CA GLU A 188 2.54 -7.75 12.89
C GLU A 188 2.20 -8.96 13.77
N GLU A 189 1.66 -8.73 14.96
CA GLU A 189 1.29 -9.82 15.88
C GLU A 189 0.12 -10.63 15.33
N ARG A 190 -0.90 -9.97 14.78
CA ARG A 190 -2.03 -10.64 14.11
C ARG A 190 -1.60 -11.39 12.87
N ALA A 191 -0.68 -10.82 12.08
CA ALA A 191 -0.09 -11.47 10.93
C ALA A 191 0.71 -12.72 11.31
N ARG A 192 1.39 -12.68 12.46
CA ARG A 192 2.13 -13.85 12.99
C ARG A 192 1.17 -14.97 13.37
N GLN A 193 0.06 -14.67 14.04
CA GLN A 193 -0.97 -15.64 14.42
C GLN A 193 -1.65 -16.26 13.18
N SER A 194 -2.15 -15.43 12.27
CA SER A 194 -2.84 -15.86 11.04
C SER A 194 -1.91 -16.68 10.13
N GLY A 195 -0.63 -16.30 10.05
CA GLY A 195 0.39 -17.07 9.33
C GLY A 195 0.80 -18.39 10.01
N LEU A 196 0.52 -18.55 11.30
CA LEU A 196 0.79 -19.77 12.08
C LEU A 196 -0.35 -20.79 11.94
N GLU A 197 -1.60 -20.34 11.86
CA GLU A 197 -2.79 -21.20 11.67
C GLU A 197 -2.77 -21.96 10.33
N LEU A 198 -2.03 -21.47 9.34
CA LEU A 198 -1.76 -22.22 8.11
C LEU A 198 -0.95 -23.50 8.33
N ARG A 199 -0.36 -23.71 9.52
CA ARG A 199 0.45 -24.87 9.89
C ARG A 199 -0.36 -26.05 10.45
N THR A 200 -1.61 -25.82 10.87
CA THR A 200 -2.38 -26.77 11.69
C THR A 200 -3.49 -27.51 10.94
N ARG A 201 -3.58 -27.40 9.61
CA ARG A 201 -4.47 -28.26 8.82
C ARG A 201 -3.71 -29.52 8.37
N PRO A 202 -4.02 -30.70 8.93
CA PRO A 202 -3.48 -31.98 8.45
C PRO A 202 -3.97 -32.30 7.03
#